data_AF-A0A3A9EJA8-F1
#
_entry.id   AF-A0A3A9EJA8-F1
#
_cell.length_a   1.000
_cell.length_b   1.000
_cell.length_c   1.000
_cell.angle_alpha   90.00
_cell.angle_beta   90.00
_cell.angle_gamma   90.00
#
_symmetry.space_group_name_H-M   'P 1'
#
loop_
_entity.id
_entity.type
_entity.pdbx_description
1 polymer ?
#
loop_
_entity_poly.entity_id
_entity_poly.type
_entity_poly.pdbx_seq_one_letter_code
_entity_poly.pdbx_strand_id
1 'polypeptide(L)'
;MRSSRPYVQIDPDVLERARQIDLLSYLRSYEPSNLVKVKGTTNVYCTAEHDSLKISNGKWYWWSRGFGGYSALDYLMKVKEYGFVEAVEILTGQTMSDWKPPPPAMKKDEPKVLLLPPKNKNCDRVTEYLFGRGIDYQLIQECIAEGIIFESADYHNAVFIGKDESGTPKYAACRGTMGSFKRDASGSDKRYSFRLLARSPCVSVHLFEAAIDLLSYATYLKCEGTDYKAENLLSLSGVYQPKKELKESKIPVALTTFLKANPQINTIYLHLDKDRAGRLCTAALKELLQKDYRIVDEPPPVGKDFNDFLMSYLGIARQKPSRERGDAR
;
A
#
# COMPACT_ATOMS: atom_id res chain seq x y z
N MET A 1 16.83 -40.95 -26.04
CA MET A 1 15.40 -41.22 -25.82
C MET A 1 14.88 -40.24 -24.78
N ARG A 2 14.04 -39.27 -25.18
CA ARG A 2 13.39 -38.35 -24.24
C ARG A 2 12.15 -39.07 -23.70
N SER A 3 12.16 -39.52 -22.44
CA SER A 3 10.95 -40.00 -21.77
C SER A 3 9.95 -38.86 -21.67
N SER A 4 8.93 -38.88 -22.53
CA SER A 4 7.73 -38.08 -22.35
C SER A 4 7.01 -38.59 -21.11
N ARG A 5 7.07 -37.84 -20.00
CA ARG A 5 6.20 -38.09 -18.85
C ARG A 5 4.75 -37.94 -19.31
N PRO A 6 3.86 -38.91 -19.06
CA PRO A 6 2.45 -38.79 -19.41
C PRO A 6 1.84 -37.57 -18.72
N TYR A 7 0.88 -36.92 -19.37
CA TYR A 7 0.13 -35.80 -18.80
C TYR A 7 -0.65 -36.33 -17.59
N VAL A 8 -0.19 -36.01 -16.38
CA VAL A 8 -0.84 -36.46 -15.14
C VAL A 8 -2.08 -35.59 -14.93
N GLN A 9 -3.25 -36.18 -15.20
CA GLN A 9 -4.52 -35.53 -14.94
C GLN A 9 -4.83 -35.65 -13.45
N ILE A 10 -4.59 -34.57 -12.71
CA ILE A 10 -4.95 -34.47 -11.29
C ILE A 10 -6.45 -34.19 -11.20
N ASP A 11 -7.15 -34.97 -10.39
CA ASP A 11 -8.55 -34.78 -10.09
C ASP A 11 -8.79 -33.35 -9.52
N PRO A 12 -9.72 -32.55 -10.08
CA PRO A 12 -10.02 -31.20 -9.60
C PRO A 12 -10.30 -31.13 -8.09
N ASP A 13 -10.97 -32.13 -7.51
CA ASP A 13 -11.31 -32.16 -6.08
C ASP A 13 -10.09 -32.42 -5.20
N VAL A 14 -9.14 -33.20 -5.71
CA VAL A 14 -7.82 -33.43 -5.07
C VAL A 14 -7.02 -32.13 -5.08
N LEU A 15 -7.02 -31.41 -6.20
CA LEU A 15 -6.33 -30.13 -6.32
C LEU A 15 -6.95 -29.05 -5.42
N GLU A 16 -8.28 -28.98 -5.34
CA GLU A 16 -8.95 -28.02 -4.48
C GLU A 16 -8.63 -28.28 -3.00
N ARG A 17 -8.64 -29.54 -2.55
CA ARG A 17 -8.22 -29.90 -1.19
C ARG A 17 -6.78 -29.49 -0.91
N ALA A 18 -5.84 -29.79 -1.81
CA ALA A 18 -4.43 -29.42 -1.66
C ALA A 18 -4.23 -27.90 -1.51
N ARG A 19 -5.04 -27.10 -2.21
CA ARG A 19 -5.00 -25.61 -2.12
C ARG A 19 -5.54 -25.07 -0.81
N GLN A 20 -6.40 -25.81 -0.12
CA GLN A 20 -7.00 -25.39 1.14
C GLN A 20 -6.07 -25.62 2.34
N ILE A 21 -5.13 -26.56 2.26
CA ILE A 21 -4.18 -26.86 3.36
C ILE A 21 -3.27 -25.65 3.59
N ASP A 22 -3.36 -25.04 4.77
CA ASP A 22 -2.50 -23.93 5.16
C ASP A 22 -1.12 -24.43 5.64
N LEU A 23 -0.10 -23.59 5.50
CA LEU A 23 1.27 -23.96 5.83
C LEU A 23 1.48 -24.29 7.32
N LEU A 24 0.77 -23.61 8.22
CA LEU A 24 0.93 -23.88 9.65
C LEU A 24 0.42 -25.29 10.00
N SER A 25 -0.72 -25.68 9.46
CA SER A 25 -1.26 -27.04 9.62
C SER A 25 -0.33 -28.09 9.02
N TYR A 26 0.20 -27.85 7.81
CA TYR A 26 1.17 -28.76 7.18
C TYR A 26 2.42 -28.97 8.05
N LEU A 27 3.07 -27.88 8.48
CA LEU A 27 4.31 -27.98 9.26
C LEU A 27 4.07 -28.62 10.63
N ARG A 28 2.93 -28.37 11.29
CA ARG A 28 2.59 -29.04 12.56
C ARG A 28 2.50 -30.56 12.42
N SER A 29 1.96 -31.03 11.29
CA SER A 29 1.76 -32.46 11.08
C SER A 29 3.00 -33.16 10.53
N TYR A 30 3.74 -32.54 9.61
CA TYR A 30 4.80 -33.20 8.85
C TYR A 30 6.23 -32.75 9.18
N GLU A 31 6.42 -31.48 9.58
CA GLU A 31 7.73 -30.93 9.92
C GLU A 31 7.70 -30.19 11.28
N PRO A 32 7.22 -30.81 12.38
CA PRO A 32 7.02 -30.10 13.65
C PRO A 32 8.34 -29.59 14.25
N SER A 33 9.45 -30.27 13.98
CA SER A 33 10.81 -29.84 14.35
C SER A 33 11.25 -28.59 13.59
N ASN A 34 10.71 -28.37 12.39
CA ASN A 34 10.98 -27.18 11.59
C ASN A 34 10.08 -26.01 11.99
N LEU A 35 9.10 -26.16 12.89
CA LEU A 35 8.17 -25.09 13.25
C LEU A 35 8.55 -24.42 14.58
N VAL A 36 8.91 -23.13 14.53
CA VAL A 36 9.34 -22.36 15.71
C VAL A 36 8.38 -21.20 15.96
N LYS A 37 7.87 -21.07 17.19
CA LYS A 37 7.04 -19.92 17.58
C LYS A 37 7.92 -18.69 17.83
N VAL A 38 7.56 -17.55 17.25
CA VAL A 38 8.30 -16.30 17.43
C VAL A 38 8.01 -15.74 18.82
N LYS A 39 9.06 -15.57 19.64
CA LYS A 39 8.96 -15.01 21.00
C LYS A 39 8.33 -13.62 20.98
N GLY A 40 7.48 -13.33 21.96
CA GLY A 40 6.81 -12.02 22.09
C GLY A 40 5.66 -11.77 21.10
N THR A 41 5.23 -12.77 20.33
CA THR A 41 4.11 -12.63 19.39
C THR A 41 2.96 -13.58 19.71
N THR A 42 1.75 -13.15 19.34
CA THR A 42 0.56 -13.99 19.37
C THR A 42 0.37 -14.61 17.99
N ASN A 43 0.51 -15.93 17.89
CA ASN A 43 0.26 -16.71 16.67
C ASN A 43 1.14 -16.39 15.44
N VAL A 44 2.38 -15.96 15.64
CA VAL A 44 3.39 -15.88 14.57
C VAL A 44 4.42 -16.99 14.74
N TYR A 45 4.66 -17.72 13.65
CA TYR A 45 5.63 -18.81 13.58
C TYR A 45 6.66 -18.52 12.49
N CYS A 46 7.82 -19.16 12.57
CA CYS A 46 8.80 -19.22 11.50
C CYS A 46 9.30 -20.66 11.33
N THR A 47 10.03 -20.91 10.26
CA THR A 47 10.72 -22.21 10.13
C THR A 47 12.07 -22.16 10.86
N ALA A 48 12.55 -23.31 11.33
CA ALA A 48 13.89 -23.45 11.91
C ALA A 48 14.97 -23.23 10.85
N GLU A 49 14.71 -23.68 9.62
CA GLU A 49 15.57 -23.49 8.45
C GLU A 49 15.63 -22.02 7.99
N HIS A 50 14.52 -21.29 8.08
CA HIS A 50 14.37 -19.94 7.55
C HIS A 50 13.66 -19.03 8.56
N ASP A 51 14.44 -18.42 9.44
CA ASP A 51 13.97 -17.47 10.46
C ASP A 51 13.17 -16.28 9.89
N SER A 52 13.51 -15.85 8.68
CA SER A 52 12.88 -14.78 7.92
C SER A 52 11.62 -15.21 7.16
N LEU A 53 11.26 -16.49 7.15
CA LEU A 53 9.96 -16.96 6.69
C LEU A 53 8.99 -16.86 7.86
N LYS A 54 8.00 -15.96 7.78
CA LYS A 54 7.01 -15.74 8.83
C LYS A 54 5.65 -16.26 8.40
N ILE A 55 5.00 -17.01 9.29
CA ILE A 55 3.69 -17.63 9.12
C ILE A 55 2.72 -17.00 10.10
N SER A 56 1.62 -16.42 9.59
CA SER A 56 0.57 -15.81 10.42
C SER A 56 -0.73 -15.66 9.62
N ASN A 57 -1.88 -15.74 10.29
CA ASN A 57 -3.19 -15.49 9.68
C ASN A 57 -3.48 -16.30 8.39
N GLY A 58 -3.08 -17.57 8.36
CA GLY A 58 -3.25 -18.44 7.19
C GLY A 58 -2.43 -18.03 5.96
N LYS A 59 -1.36 -17.24 6.16
CA LYS A 59 -0.42 -16.82 5.11
C LYS A 59 1.00 -16.98 5.58
N TRP A 60 1.92 -16.98 4.63
CA TRP A 60 3.34 -16.93 4.92
C TRP A 60 4.10 -16.02 3.95
N TYR A 61 5.16 -15.39 4.44
CA TYR A 61 6.00 -14.51 3.63
C TYR A 61 7.47 -14.69 4.01
N TRP A 62 8.33 -14.81 3.00
CA TRP A 62 9.77 -14.96 3.14
C TRP A 62 10.46 -13.62 2.92
N TRP A 63 10.72 -12.91 4.02
CA TRP A 63 11.16 -11.52 3.99
C TRP A 63 12.52 -11.31 3.33
N SER A 64 13.46 -12.24 3.51
CA SER A 64 14.79 -12.16 2.88
C SER A 64 14.77 -12.46 1.38
N ARG A 65 13.71 -13.11 0.87
CA ARG A 65 13.58 -13.49 -0.55
C ARG A 65 12.48 -12.70 -1.29
N GLY A 66 11.64 -11.95 -0.59
CA GLY A 66 10.68 -11.00 -1.18
C GLY A 66 9.42 -11.63 -1.76
N PHE A 67 9.07 -12.87 -1.41
CA PHE A 67 7.85 -13.53 -1.89
C PHE A 67 7.07 -14.25 -0.78
N GLY A 68 5.83 -14.65 -1.05
CA GLY A 68 4.99 -15.37 -0.10
C GLY A 68 3.93 -16.25 -0.75
N GLY A 69 3.09 -16.84 0.11
CA GLY A 69 2.04 -17.77 -0.28
C GLY A 69 0.90 -17.84 0.74
N TYR A 70 -0.15 -18.54 0.33
CA TYR A 70 -1.37 -18.72 1.11
C TYR A 70 -1.56 -20.17 1.57
N SER A 71 -0.96 -21.12 0.84
CA SER A 71 -1.14 -22.55 1.07
C SER A 71 0.19 -23.26 1.39
N ALA A 72 0.10 -24.48 1.89
CA ALA A 72 1.21 -25.42 1.95
C ALA A 72 1.70 -25.80 0.55
N LEU A 73 0.80 -25.86 -0.44
CA LEU A 73 1.14 -26.10 -1.84
C LEU A 73 2.08 -25.01 -2.39
N ASP A 74 1.78 -23.74 -2.11
CA ASP A 74 2.67 -22.62 -2.46
C ASP A 74 4.07 -22.80 -1.84
N TYR A 75 4.13 -23.28 -0.59
CA TYR A 75 5.38 -23.44 0.14
C TYR A 75 6.23 -24.56 -0.47
N LEU A 76 5.61 -25.72 -0.72
CA LEU A 76 6.29 -26.86 -1.35
C LEU A 76 6.86 -26.47 -2.72
N MET A 77 6.11 -25.72 -3.52
CA MET A 77 6.57 -25.28 -4.84
C MET A 77 7.63 -24.18 -4.79
N LYS A 78 7.46 -23.16 -3.94
CA LYS A 78 8.28 -21.94 -3.98
C LYS A 78 9.48 -21.97 -3.03
N VAL A 79 9.39 -22.75 -1.95
CA VAL A 79 10.42 -22.84 -0.90
C VAL A 79 11.18 -24.14 -0.98
N LYS A 80 10.48 -25.27 -1.13
CA LYS A 80 11.10 -26.59 -1.27
C LYS A 80 11.38 -26.97 -2.74
N GLU A 81 10.98 -26.12 -3.69
CA GLU A 81 11.21 -26.28 -5.14
C GLU A 81 10.65 -27.58 -5.74
N TYR A 82 9.61 -28.16 -5.12
CA TYR A 82 8.96 -29.35 -5.65
C TYR A 82 8.17 -29.06 -6.93
N GLY A 83 8.11 -30.06 -7.80
CA GLY A 83 7.21 -30.02 -8.96
C GLY A 83 5.75 -29.97 -8.53
N PHE A 84 4.87 -29.36 -9.35
CA PHE A 84 3.46 -29.22 -9.01
C PHE A 84 2.77 -30.55 -8.67
N VAL A 85 2.98 -31.58 -9.50
CA VAL A 85 2.40 -32.93 -9.28
C VAL A 85 2.90 -33.53 -7.97
N GLU A 86 4.21 -33.46 -7.74
CA GLU A 86 4.88 -33.95 -6.53
C GLU A 86 4.38 -33.22 -5.27
N ALA A 87 4.20 -31.89 -5.34
CA ALA A 87 3.68 -31.11 -4.23
C ALA A 87 2.21 -31.44 -3.91
N VAL A 88 1.39 -31.73 -4.93
CA VAL A 88 0.01 -32.21 -4.72
C VAL A 88 0.04 -33.61 -4.10
N GLU A 89 0.85 -34.53 -4.62
CA GLU A 89 0.99 -35.89 -4.08
C GLU A 89 1.46 -35.89 -2.62
N ILE A 90 2.42 -35.03 -2.23
CA ILE A 90 2.85 -34.87 -0.84
C ILE A 90 1.67 -34.46 0.05
N LEU A 91 0.84 -33.53 -0.41
CA LEU A 91 -0.29 -33.02 0.36
C LEU A 91 -1.47 -34.00 0.44
N THR A 92 -1.66 -34.85 -0.56
CA THR A 92 -2.83 -35.74 -0.65
C THR A 92 -2.50 -37.22 -0.39
N GLY A 93 -1.23 -37.59 -0.41
CA GLY A 93 -0.79 -38.99 -0.50
C GLY A 93 -0.49 -39.70 0.81
N GLN A 94 -0.40 -39.02 1.97
CA GLN A 94 0.07 -39.73 3.18
C GLN A 94 -0.68 -39.58 4.50
N THR A 95 -1.57 -38.60 4.74
CA THR A 95 -2.39 -38.60 5.99
C THR A 95 -3.45 -37.48 6.08
N MET A 96 -3.51 -36.56 5.12
CA MET A 96 -4.50 -35.47 5.12
C MET A 96 -5.79 -35.81 4.35
N SER A 97 -6.03 -37.08 4.02
CA SER A 97 -7.31 -37.52 3.44
C SER A 97 -8.52 -37.20 4.35
N ASP A 98 -8.28 -37.18 5.66
CA ASP A 98 -9.27 -36.84 6.70
C ASP A 98 -9.14 -35.38 7.19
N TRP A 99 -8.27 -34.57 6.59
CA TRP A 99 -8.11 -33.17 6.95
C TRP A 99 -9.37 -32.40 6.56
N LYS A 100 -10.08 -31.90 7.56
CA LYS A 100 -11.16 -30.94 7.37
C LYS A 100 -10.59 -29.54 7.49
N PRO A 101 -10.85 -28.65 6.53
CA PRO A 101 -10.43 -27.27 6.66
C PRO A 101 -11.00 -26.71 7.97
N PRO A 102 -10.19 -26.02 8.78
CA PRO A 102 -10.74 -25.28 9.90
C PRO A 102 -11.82 -24.35 9.35
N PRO A 103 -12.95 -24.17 10.06
CA PRO A 103 -13.96 -23.22 9.62
C PRO A 103 -13.27 -21.89 9.33
N PRO A 104 -13.65 -21.20 8.23
CA PRO A 104 -13.02 -19.95 7.85
C PRO A 104 -12.90 -19.08 9.09
N ALA A 105 -11.68 -18.72 9.47
CA ALA A 105 -11.47 -17.90 10.65
C ALA A 105 -12.43 -16.72 10.53
N MET A 106 -13.42 -16.65 11.43
CA MET A 106 -14.35 -15.53 11.46
C MET A 106 -13.45 -14.30 11.45
N LYS A 107 -13.55 -13.50 10.37
CA LYS A 107 -12.90 -12.20 10.36
C LYS A 107 -13.51 -11.48 11.55
N LYS A 108 -12.76 -11.43 12.64
CA LYS A 108 -13.06 -10.52 13.73
C LYS A 108 -12.99 -9.15 13.10
N ASP A 109 -14.15 -8.57 12.81
CA ASP A 109 -14.32 -7.16 12.48
C ASP A 109 -14.07 -6.32 13.76
N GLU A 110 -13.03 -6.66 14.52
CA GLU A 110 -12.54 -5.80 15.58
C GLU A 110 -11.94 -4.56 14.89
N PRO A 111 -12.35 -3.34 15.26
CA PRO A 111 -11.79 -2.12 14.70
C PRO A 111 -10.28 -2.16 14.86
N LYS A 112 -9.54 -2.15 13.74
CA LYS A 112 -8.08 -2.10 13.82
C LYS A 112 -7.69 -0.78 14.45
N VAL A 113 -7.08 -0.85 15.64
CA VAL A 113 -6.53 0.33 16.32
C VAL A 113 -5.31 0.81 15.54
N LEU A 114 -5.28 2.10 15.20
CA LEU A 114 -4.13 2.73 14.57
C LEU A 114 -2.96 2.76 15.56
N LEU A 115 -1.85 2.13 15.18
CA LEU A 115 -0.60 2.15 15.94
C LEU A 115 0.36 3.16 15.31
N LEU A 116 0.38 4.37 15.87
CA LEU A 116 1.31 5.41 15.44
C LEU A 116 2.73 5.10 15.92
N PRO A 117 3.76 5.36 15.09
CA PRO A 117 5.14 5.30 15.56
C PRO A 117 5.37 6.39 16.64
N PRO A 118 6.32 6.15 17.57
CA PRO A 118 6.67 7.16 18.57
C PRO A 118 7.14 8.45 17.87
N LYS A 119 6.69 9.60 18.38
CA LYS A 119 7.11 10.91 17.87
C LYS A 119 8.53 11.22 18.33
N ASN A 120 9.37 11.71 17.42
CA ASN A 120 10.66 12.29 17.77
C ASN A 120 10.45 13.63 18.51
N LYS A 121 11.48 14.10 19.21
CA LYS A 121 11.46 15.35 19.99
C LYS A 121 11.30 16.60 19.10
N ASN A 122 11.81 16.54 17.88
CA ASN A 122 11.72 17.59 16.86
C ASN A 122 11.41 16.96 15.50
N CYS A 123 11.20 17.82 14.49
CA CYS A 123 10.91 17.41 13.12
C CYS A 123 11.97 17.94 12.14
N ASP A 124 13.21 18.12 12.60
CA ASP A 124 14.27 18.81 11.84
C ASP A 124 14.62 18.03 10.57
N ARG A 125 14.77 16.69 10.66
CA ARG A 125 15.11 15.86 9.49
C ARG A 125 13.95 15.76 8.52
N VAL A 126 12.72 15.66 9.03
CA VAL A 126 11.53 15.69 8.16
C VAL A 126 11.38 17.04 7.48
N THR A 127 11.67 18.13 8.18
CA THR A 127 11.63 19.48 7.61
C THR A 127 12.68 19.63 6.52
N GLU A 128 13.94 19.25 6.78
CA GLU A 128 15.01 19.26 5.79
C GLU A 128 14.68 18.37 4.59
N TYR A 129 14.16 17.17 4.83
CA TYR A 129 13.75 16.25 3.77
C TYR A 129 12.66 16.83 2.87
N LEU A 130 11.56 17.35 3.44
CA LEU A 130 10.46 17.89 2.65
C LEU A 130 10.84 19.19 1.94
N PHE A 131 11.62 20.05 2.60
CA PHE A 131 12.14 21.28 2.02
C PHE A 131 13.11 20.98 0.86
N GLY A 132 13.98 19.98 1.01
CA GLY A 132 14.85 19.49 -0.06
C GLY A 132 14.09 18.88 -1.25
N ARG A 133 12.81 18.56 -1.08
CA ARG A 133 11.87 18.18 -2.16
C ARG A 133 11.09 19.36 -2.74
N GLY A 134 11.50 20.59 -2.43
CA GLY A 134 10.91 21.82 -2.93
C GLY A 134 9.63 22.24 -2.22
N ILE A 135 9.17 21.52 -1.20
CA ILE A 135 7.92 21.85 -0.51
C ILE A 135 8.14 23.11 0.34
N ASP A 136 7.19 24.04 0.26
CA ASP A 136 7.25 25.33 0.97
C ASP A 136 7.43 25.15 2.48
N TYR A 137 8.40 25.88 3.04
CA TYR A 137 8.76 25.77 4.46
C TYR A 137 7.58 26.10 5.39
N GLN A 138 6.80 27.14 5.08
CA GLN A 138 5.66 27.52 5.90
C GLN A 138 4.57 26.44 5.87
N LEU A 139 4.26 25.88 4.70
CA LEU A 139 3.34 24.74 4.57
C LEU A 139 3.80 23.54 5.41
N ILE A 140 5.10 23.22 5.41
CA ILE A 140 5.66 22.15 6.26
C ILE A 140 5.41 22.46 7.74
N GLN A 141 5.75 23.68 8.19
CA GLN A 141 5.58 24.07 9.60
C GLN A 141 4.11 24.06 10.03
N GLU A 142 3.19 24.51 9.17
CA GLU A 142 1.76 24.47 9.44
C GLU A 142 1.25 23.02 9.58
N CYS A 143 1.69 22.12 8.69
CA CYS A 143 1.35 20.70 8.78
C CYS A 143 1.90 20.03 10.05
N ILE A 144 3.09 20.43 10.50
CA ILE A 144 3.69 19.94 11.76
C ILE A 144 2.91 20.49 12.97
N ALA A 145 2.59 21.78 12.97
CA ALA A 145 1.83 22.43 14.04
C ALA A 145 0.42 21.84 14.18
N GLU A 146 -0.23 21.52 13.07
CA GLU A 146 -1.51 20.83 13.06
C GLU A 146 -1.38 19.35 13.48
N GLY A 147 -0.17 18.82 13.54
CA GLY A 147 0.10 17.42 13.88
C GLY A 147 -0.35 16.44 12.80
N ILE A 148 -0.44 16.91 11.54
CA ILE A 148 -0.69 16.07 10.37
C ILE A 148 0.59 15.60 9.69
N ILE A 149 1.75 16.17 10.06
CA ILE A 149 3.08 15.67 9.75
C ILE A 149 3.90 15.60 11.04
N PHE A 150 4.67 14.53 11.22
CA PHE A 150 5.70 14.47 12.26
C PHE A 150 6.86 13.54 11.89
N GLU A 151 7.93 13.60 12.67
CA GLU A 151 9.10 12.73 12.55
C GLU A 151 9.03 11.55 13.52
N SER A 152 9.16 10.31 13.02
CA SER A 152 9.18 9.13 13.90
C SER A 152 10.51 9.00 14.66
N ALA A 153 10.50 8.68 15.95
CA ALA A 153 11.71 8.53 16.76
C ALA A 153 12.61 7.36 16.33
N ASP A 154 12.03 6.22 15.92
CA ASP A 154 12.81 5.00 15.67
C ASP A 154 13.70 5.07 14.42
N TYR A 155 13.22 5.75 13.38
CA TYR A 155 13.86 5.75 12.05
C TYR A 155 13.86 7.11 11.35
N HIS A 156 13.43 8.18 12.03
CA HIS A 156 13.32 9.53 11.47
C HIS A 156 12.52 9.58 10.15
N ASN A 157 11.48 8.75 10.02
CA ASN A 157 10.56 8.79 8.89
C ASN A 157 9.67 10.03 8.97
N ALA A 158 9.33 10.59 7.81
CA ALA A 158 8.20 11.50 7.68
C ALA A 158 6.89 10.70 7.80
N VAL A 159 6.08 11.05 8.80
CA VAL A 159 4.79 10.41 9.07
C VAL A 159 3.67 11.38 8.70
N PHE A 160 2.90 11.04 7.68
CA PHE A 160 1.75 11.80 7.19
C PHE A 160 0.48 11.23 7.77
N ILE A 161 -0.24 12.04 8.55
CA ILE A 161 -1.43 11.64 9.30
C ILE A 161 -2.69 12.13 8.60
N GLY A 162 -3.64 11.22 8.45
CA GLY A 162 -4.99 11.57 8.09
C GLY A 162 -5.94 11.39 9.27
N LYS A 163 -6.76 12.41 9.49
CA LYS A 163 -7.68 12.53 10.62
C LYS A 163 -9.12 12.37 10.14
N ASP A 164 -9.99 11.85 11.00
CA ASP A 164 -11.43 11.94 10.80
C ASP A 164 -11.96 13.35 11.09
N GLU A 165 -13.27 13.51 10.99
CA GLU A 165 -13.98 14.77 11.17
C GLU A 165 -13.90 15.29 12.62
N SER A 166 -13.59 14.41 13.59
CA SER A 166 -13.35 14.80 15.00
C SER A 166 -11.92 15.29 15.26
N GLY A 167 -11.05 15.24 14.25
CA GLY A 167 -9.62 15.52 14.39
C GLY A 167 -8.81 14.32 14.92
N THR A 168 -9.42 13.14 15.05
CA THR A 168 -8.76 11.94 15.55
C THR A 168 -7.93 11.28 14.45
N PRO A 169 -6.64 10.98 14.65
CA PRO A 169 -5.83 10.22 13.70
C PRO A 169 -6.45 8.84 13.39
N LYS A 170 -6.69 8.57 12.11
CA LYS A 170 -7.19 7.28 11.60
C LYS A 170 -6.25 6.64 10.57
N TYR A 171 -5.36 7.43 9.99
CA TYR A 171 -4.42 6.99 8.98
C TYR A 171 -3.01 7.53 9.27
N ALA A 172 -1.99 6.73 8.97
CA ALA A 172 -0.60 7.18 8.94
C ALA A 172 0.18 6.53 7.80
N ALA A 173 0.83 7.34 6.96
CA ALA A 173 1.82 6.92 5.98
C ALA A 173 3.22 7.30 6.44
N CYS A 174 4.11 6.32 6.54
CA CYS A 174 5.52 6.52 6.81
C CYS A 174 6.31 6.58 5.49
N ARG A 175 7.21 7.55 5.38
CA ARG A 175 8.19 7.71 4.29
C ARG A 175 9.58 7.90 4.88
N GLY A 176 10.55 7.14 4.37
CA GLY A 176 11.95 7.27 4.76
C GLY A 176 12.51 8.62 4.30
N THR A 177 13.27 9.27 5.17
CA THR A 177 13.96 10.54 4.86
C THR A 177 15.31 10.32 4.17
N MET A 178 15.88 9.11 4.28
CA MET A 178 17.21 8.75 3.75
C MET A 178 17.18 7.69 2.64
N GLY A 179 16.01 7.23 2.21
CA GLY A 179 15.88 6.14 1.25
C GLY A 179 14.47 5.97 0.69
N SER A 180 14.19 4.83 0.05
CA SER A 180 12.92 4.55 -0.64
C SER A 180 11.85 3.91 0.25
N PHE A 181 12.04 3.88 1.57
CA PHE A 181 11.10 3.26 2.49
C PHE A 181 9.73 3.94 2.42
N LYS A 182 8.68 3.14 2.18
CA LYS A 182 7.28 3.59 2.15
C LYS A 182 6.37 2.53 2.72
N ARG A 183 5.57 2.89 3.72
CA ARG A 183 4.62 1.96 4.36
C ARG A 183 3.50 2.70 5.07
N ASP A 184 2.30 2.12 5.12
CA ASP A 184 1.23 2.59 6.01
C ASP A 184 1.40 1.96 7.40
N ALA A 185 1.16 2.73 8.47
CA ALA A 185 1.19 2.21 9.83
C ALA A 185 0.11 1.12 10.05
N SER A 186 0.34 0.26 11.04
CA SER A 186 -0.61 -0.79 11.40
C SER A 186 -1.93 -0.17 11.87
N GLY A 187 -3.05 -0.62 11.32
CA GLY A 187 -4.37 -0.07 11.64
C GLY A 187 -4.74 1.19 10.87
N SER A 188 -3.92 1.64 9.91
CA SER A 188 -4.26 2.72 9.00
C SER A 188 -5.56 2.48 8.24
N ASP A 189 -6.46 3.44 8.32
CA ASP A 189 -7.74 3.47 7.63
C ASP A 189 -7.69 4.45 6.45
N LYS A 190 -7.61 3.91 5.24
CA LYS A 190 -7.49 4.70 4.01
C LYS A 190 -8.71 5.57 3.70
N ARG A 191 -9.84 5.42 4.41
CA ARG A 191 -10.99 6.35 4.31
C ARG A 191 -10.59 7.78 4.67
N TYR A 192 -9.64 7.89 5.58
CA TYR A 192 -9.16 9.13 6.16
C TYR A 192 -7.71 9.36 5.76
N SER A 193 -7.35 9.11 4.50
CA SER A 193 -5.99 9.35 3.99
C SER A 193 -5.54 10.81 4.20
N PHE A 194 -4.24 11.05 4.03
CA PHE A 194 -3.68 12.39 4.16
C PHE A 194 -4.37 13.39 3.22
N ARG A 195 -4.76 14.55 3.77
CA ARG A 195 -5.57 15.55 3.07
C ARG A 195 -5.33 16.94 3.65
N LEU A 196 -5.44 17.95 2.79
CA LEU A 196 -5.56 19.37 3.17
C LEU A 196 -6.95 19.82 2.73
N LEU A 197 -7.77 20.25 3.68
CA LEU A 197 -9.15 20.62 3.41
C LEU A 197 -9.28 22.11 3.16
N ALA A 198 -10.20 22.48 2.28
CA ALA A 198 -10.53 23.88 2.04
C ALA A 198 -11.07 24.51 3.33
N ARG A 199 -10.69 25.77 3.60
CA ARG A 199 -11.17 26.55 4.75
C ARG A 199 -12.64 26.95 4.64
N SER A 200 -13.21 26.85 3.45
CA SER A 200 -14.61 27.14 3.16
C SER A 200 -15.13 26.11 2.16
N PRO A 201 -16.46 25.86 2.13
CA PRO A 201 -17.03 24.92 1.16
C PRO A 201 -16.65 25.29 -0.27
N CYS A 202 -16.02 24.36 -0.99
CA CYS A 202 -15.76 24.48 -2.42
C CYS A 202 -16.36 23.28 -3.17
N VAL A 203 -16.49 23.42 -4.50
CA VAL A 203 -17.17 22.45 -5.38
C VAL A 203 -16.21 21.47 -6.06
N SER A 204 -14.92 21.58 -5.75
CA SER A 204 -13.81 20.83 -6.34
C SER A 204 -13.10 19.93 -5.31
N VAL A 205 -12.47 18.87 -5.81
CA VAL A 205 -11.44 18.11 -5.10
C VAL A 205 -10.32 17.70 -6.04
N HIS A 206 -9.08 17.82 -5.58
CA HIS A 206 -7.85 17.48 -6.28
C HIS A 206 -7.27 16.19 -5.71
N LEU A 207 -7.04 15.20 -6.58
CA LEU A 207 -6.62 13.84 -6.19
C LEU A 207 -5.18 13.55 -6.56
N PHE A 208 -4.41 13.06 -5.60
CA PHE A 208 -2.98 12.74 -5.75
C PHE A 208 -2.70 11.29 -5.35
N GLU A 209 -1.67 10.68 -5.93
CA GLU A 209 -1.26 9.32 -5.54
C GLU A 209 -0.70 9.28 -4.11
N ALA A 210 0.17 10.24 -3.75
CA ALA A 210 0.79 10.32 -2.43
C ALA A 210 0.71 11.71 -1.77
N ALA A 211 1.01 11.74 -0.47
CA ALA A 211 1.03 12.97 0.32
C ALA A 211 2.07 13.99 -0.14
N ILE A 212 3.23 13.53 -0.64
CA ILE A 212 4.29 14.41 -1.14
C ILE A 212 3.84 15.12 -2.42
N ASP A 213 3.13 14.43 -3.32
CA ASP A 213 2.58 15.01 -4.55
C ASP A 213 1.55 16.09 -4.24
N LEU A 214 0.68 15.80 -3.25
CA LEU A 214 -0.29 16.74 -2.72
C LEU A 214 0.39 18.01 -2.19
N LEU A 215 1.39 17.87 -1.32
CA LEU A 215 2.15 19.02 -0.78
C LEU A 215 2.92 19.76 -1.88
N SER A 216 3.36 19.04 -2.91
CA SER A 216 4.06 19.63 -4.05
C SER A 216 3.12 20.52 -4.87
N TYR A 217 1.89 20.06 -5.11
CA TYR A 217 0.87 20.87 -5.76
C TYR A 217 0.44 22.07 -4.92
N ALA A 218 0.24 21.89 -3.60
CA ALA A 218 -0.05 23.00 -2.70
C ALA A 218 1.04 24.09 -2.73
N THR A 219 2.31 23.67 -2.79
CA THR A 219 3.45 24.57 -2.95
C THR A 219 3.41 25.28 -4.31
N TYR A 220 3.15 24.54 -5.39
CA TYR A 220 3.00 25.11 -6.73
C TYR A 220 1.88 26.16 -6.80
N LEU A 221 0.68 25.87 -6.26
CA LEU A 221 -0.41 26.84 -6.17
C LEU A 221 0.02 28.11 -5.45
N LYS A 222 0.73 27.98 -4.32
CA LYS A 222 1.26 29.11 -3.56
C LYS A 222 2.23 29.94 -4.42
N CYS A 223 3.12 29.30 -5.19
CA CYS A 223 4.05 29.97 -6.11
C CYS A 223 3.32 30.75 -7.21
N GLU A 224 2.21 30.21 -7.72
CA GLU A 224 1.36 30.86 -8.73
C GLU A 224 0.42 31.92 -8.13
N GLY A 225 0.59 32.28 -6.85
CA GLY A 225 -0.25 33.28 -6.18
C GLY A 225 -1.68 32.81 -5.86
N THR A 226 -1.93 31.50 -5.93
CA THR A 226 -3.21 30.89 -5.61
C THR A 226 -3.21 30.36 -4.16
N ASP A 227 -4.28 30.64 -3.40
CA ASP A 227 -4.42 30.11 -2.05
C ASP A 227 -4.83 28.63 -2.08
N TYR A 228 -3.86 27.73 -1.87
CA TYR A 228 -4.12 26.29 -1.80
C TYR A 228 -5.12 25.91 -0.69
N LYS A 229 -5.36 26.77 0.31
CA LYS A 229 -6.34 26.54 1.38
C LYS A 229 -7.78 26.82 0.94
N ALA A 230 -7.99 27.30 -0.28
CA ALA A 230 -9.30 27.37 -0.92
C ALA A 230 -9.70 26.03 -1.59
N GLU A 231 -8.77 25.09 -1.72
CA GLU A 231 -8.98 23.82 -2.43
C GLU A 231 -9.00 22.62 -1.49
N ASN A 232 -9.77 21.60 -1.86
CA ASN A 232 -9.68 20.29 -1.22
C ASN A 232 -8.61 19.45 -1.91
N LEU A 233 -7.53 19.14 -1.21
CA LEU A 233 -6.45 18.30 -1.71
C LEU A 233 -6.47 16.96 -0.97
N LEU A 234 -6.56 15.84 -1.70
CA LEU A 234 -6.74 14.50 -1.15
C LEU A 234 -5.73 13.51 -1.74
N SER A 235 -4.97 12.84 -0.88
CA SER A 235 -4.13 11.71 -1.29
C SER A 235 -4.95 10.42 -1.33
N LEU A 236 -4.74 9.57 -2.33
CA LEU A 236 -5.36 8.25 -2.44
C LEU A 236 -4.61 7.16 -1.65
N SER A 237 -3.48 7.50 -1.02
CA SER A 237 -2.63 6.55 -0.29
C SER A 237 -2.13 5.41 -1.18
N GLY A 238 -1.64 5.78 -2.37
CA GLY A 238 -1.25 4.89 -3.46
C GLY A 238 -2.43 4.49 -4.34
N VAL A 239 -2.15 4.24 -5.62
CA VAL A 239 -3.14 3.68 -6.54
C VAL A 239 -2.95 2.17 -6.70
N TYR A 240 -4.04 1.43 -6.87
CA TYR A 240 -4.00 0.00 -7.18
C TYR A 240 -4.11 -0.19 -8.70
N GLN A 241 -3.54 -1.28 -9.24
CA GLN A 241 -3.76 -1.60 -10.64
C GLN A 241 -5.24 -1.96 -10.87
N PRO A 242 -5.95 -1.25 -11.77
CA PRO A 242 -7.31 -1.59 -12.15
C PRO A 242 -7.43 -3.04 -12.60
N LYS A 243 -8.62 -3.61 -12.43
CA LYS A 243 -8.91 -4.95 -12.97
C LYS A 243 -8.81 -4.93 -14.50
N LYS A 244 -8.74 -6.12 -15.12
CA LYS A 244 -8.73 -6.29 -16.59
C LYS A 244 -9.87 -5.51 -17.27
N GLU A 245 -11.02 -5.41 -16.62
CA GLU A 245 -12.12 -4.54 -17.04
C GLU A 245 -12.20 -3.30 -16.15
N LEU A 246 -12.12 -2.11 -16.77
CA LEU A 246 -12.15 -0.83 -16.05
C LEU A 246 -13.44 -0.64 -15.25
N LYS A 247 -14.58 -1.12 -15.77
CA LYS A 247 -15.89 -1.04 -15.11
C LYS A 247 -15.99 -1.86 -13.82
N GLU A 248 -15.16 -2.89 -13.67
CA GLU A 248 -15.10 -3.66 -12.43
C GLU A 248 -14.15 -3.06 -11.38
N SER A 249 -13.47 -1.97 -11.73
CA SER A 249 -12.55 -1.30 -10.82
C SER A 249 -13.34 -0.58 -9.72
N LYS A 250 -12.75 -0.47 -8.53
CA LYS A 250 -13.39 0.12 -7.36
C LYS A 250 -12.96 1.57 -7.16
N ILE A 251 -13.89 2.46 -6.89
CA ILE A 251 -13.50 3.82 -6.50
C ILE A 251 -12.66 3.72 -5.21
N PRO A 252 -11.49 4.39 -5.12
CA PRO A 252 -10.68 4.41 -3.91
C PRO A 252 -11.52 4.84 -2.70
N VAL A 253 -11.39 4.11 -1.60
CA VAL A 253 -12.25 4.31 -0.42
C VAL A 253 -12.12 5.73 0.17
N ALA A 254 -10.93 6.34 0.07
CA ALA A 254 -10.70 7.74 0.42
C ALA A 254 -11.65 8.67 -0.33
N LEU A 255 -11.71 8.54 -1.66
CA LEU A 255 -12.56 9.34 -2.52
C LEU A 255 -14.05 9.08 -2.25
N THR A 256 -14.45 7.81 -2.13
CA THR A 256 -15.84 7.47 -1.83
C THR A 256 -16.31 8.06 -0.51
N THR A 257 -15.51 7.96 0.55
CA THR A 257 -15.84 8.56 1.85
C THR A 257 -15.88 10.08 1.75
N PHE A 258 -14.91 10.68 1.05
CA PHE A 258 -14.84 12.13 0.90
C PHE A 258 -16.05 12.72 0.17
N LEU A 259 -16.44 12.15 -0.97
CA LEU A 259 -17.60 12.62 -1.75
C LEU A 259 -18.92 12.46 -0.99
N LYS A 260 -19.07 11.37 -0.21
CA LYS A 260 -20.27 11.17 0.63
C LYS A 260 -20.39 12.23 1.72
N ALA A 261 -19.27 12.68 2.28
CA ALA A 261 -19.25 13.73 3.29
C ALA A 261 -19.39 15.14 2.67
N ASN A 262 -19.16 15.29 1.37
CA ASN A 262 -19.12 16.57 0.66
C ASN A 262 -20.00 16.54 -0.60
N PRO A 263 -21.34 16.48 -0.44
CA PRO A 263 -22.27 16.36 -1.56
C PRO A 263 -22.27 17.57 -2.50
N GLN A 264 -21.69 18.70 -2.10
CA GLN A 264 -21.53 19.90 -2.94
C GLN A 264 -20.47 19.74 -4.05
N ILE A 265 -19.60 18.72 -3.96
CA ILE A 265 -18.54 18.50 -4.94
C ILE A 265 -19.16 18.05 -6.25
N ASN A 266 -18.83 18.74 -7.33
CA ASN A 266 -19.24 18.39 -8.69
C ASN A 266 -18.05 18.24 -9.64
N THR A 267 -16.85 18.66 -9.25
CA THR A 267 -15.64 18.62 -10.07
C THR A 267 -14.53 17.86 -9.37
N ILE A 268 -13.89 16.94 -10.08
CA ILE A 268 -12.78 16.11 -9.58
C ILE A 268 -11.58 16.30 -10.51
N TYR A 269 -10.50 16.85 -9.97
CA TYR A 269 -9.21 16.99 -10.65
C TYR A 269 -8.33 15.77 -10.34
N LEU A 270 -7.78 15.15 -11.38
CA LEU A 270 -6.93 13.97 -11.30
C LEU A 270 -5.48 14.35 -11.58
N HIS A 271 -4.65 14.36 -10.54
CA HIS A 271 -3.23 14.69 -10.56
C HIS A 271 -2.36 13.44 -10.36
N LEU A 272 -2.78 12.31 -10.93
CA LEU A 272 -2.13 11.02 -10.73
C LEU A 272 -0.86 10.88 -11.57
N ASP A 273 0.05 10.03 -11.09
CA ASP A 273 1.36 9.78 -11.68
C ASP A 273 1.28 9.46 -13.19
N LYS A 274 2.28 9.95 -13.93
CA LYS A 274 2.54 9.62 -15.34
C LYS A 274 3.24 8.26 -15.48
N ASP A 275 2.81 7.27 -14.70
CA ASP A 275 3.20 5.88 -14.89
C ASP A 275 2.01 4.99 -15.23
N ARG A 276 2.28 3.72 -15.53
CA ARG A 276 1.23 2.78 -15.94
C ARG A 276 0.11 2.69 -14.89
N ALA A 277 0.43 2.69 -13.60
CA ALA A 277 -0.56 2.52 -12.55
C ALA A 277 -1.42 3.77 -12.41
N GLY A 278 -0.80 4.96 -12.35
CA GLY A 278 -1.49 6.24 -12.28
C GLY A 278 -2.41 6.47 -13.48
N ARG A 279 -1.91 6.26 -14.70
CA ARG A 279 -2.71 6.44 -15.94
C ARG A 279 -3.87 5.45 -16.07
N LEU A 280 -3.69 4.20 -15.67
CA LEU A 280 -4.79 3.24 -15.62
C LEU A 280 -5.83 3.64 -14.56
N CYS A 281 -5.39 4.13 -13.40
CA CYS A 281 -6.28 4.62 -12.36
C CYS A 281 -7.11 5.83 -12.83
N THR A 282 -6.49 6.79 -13.52
CA THR A 282 -7.19 7.92 -14.16
C THR A 282 -8.27 7.43 -15.11
N ALA A 283 -7.95 6.49 -16.01
CA ALA A 283 -8.91 5.94 -16.96
C ALA A 283 -10.09 5.25 -16.26
N ALA A 284 -9.82 4.48 -15.21
CA ALA A 284 -10.85 3.82 -14.41
C ALA A 284 -11.77 4.83 -13.70
N LEU A 285 -11.19 5.84 -13.04
CA LEU A 285 -11.98 6.87 -12.35
C LEU A 285 -12.84 7.68 -13.31
N LYS A 286 -12.30 8.03 -14.48
CA LYS A 286 -13.05 8.72 -15.52
C LYS A 286 -14.26 7.89 -15.97
N GLU A 287 -14.06 6.62 -16.30
CA GLU A 287 -15.17 5.73 -16.71
C GLU A 287 -16.25 5.59 -15.62
N LEU A 288 -15.83 5.46 -14.36
CA LEU A 288 -16.73 5.22 -13.23
C LEU A 288 -17.50 6.46 -12.77
N LEU A 289 -16.93 7.66 -12.90
CA LEU A 289 -17.45 8.88 -12.27
C LEU A 289 -17.91 9.96 -13.25
N GLN A 290 -17.56 9.88 -14.54
CA GLN A 290 -17.90 10.92 -15.54
C GLN A 290 -19.39 11.15 -15.75
N LYS A 291 -20.26 10.23 -15.29
CA LYS A 291 -21.72 10.42 -15.36
C LYS A 291 -22.24 11.38 -14.28
N ASP A 292 -21.60 11.37 -13.11
CA ASP A 292 -22.08 12.08 -11.93
C ASP A 292 -21.23 13.33 -11.63
N TYR A 293 -19.99 13.38 -12.11
CA TYR A 293 -19.03 14.45 -11.83
C TYR A 293 -18.33 14.92 -13.10
N ARG A 294 -17.95 16.20 -13.13
CA ARG A 294 -16.98 16.73 -14.08
C ARG A 294 -15.58 16.23 -13.71
N ILE A 295 -15.01 15.37 -14.55
CA ILE A 295 -13.65 14.86 -14.36
C ILE A 295 -12.66 15.65 -15.20
N VAL A 296 -11.63 16.19 -14.55
CA VAL A 296 -10.52 16.92 -15.19
C VAL A 296 -9.24 16.10 -15.01
N ASP A 297 -8.62 15.67 -16.10
CA ASP A 297 -7.36 14.91 -16.08
C ASP A 297 -6.18 15.87 -16.26
N GLU A 298 -5.48 16.17 -15.17
CA GLU A 298 -4.39 17.14 -15.09
C GLU A 298 -3.13 16.48 -14.46
N PRO A 299 -2.49 15.54 -15.17
CA PRO A 299 -1.25 14.94 -14.68
C PRO A 299 -0.12 15.98 -14.61
N PRO A 300 0.95 15.74 -13.85
CA PRO A 300 2.06 16.69 -13.71
C PRO A 300 2.62 17.10 -15.09
N PRO A 301 2.75 18.40 -15.43
CA PRO A 301 3.16 18.83 -16.77
C PRO A 301 4.47 18.19 -17.26
N VAL A 302 5.46 18.09 -16.38
CA VAL A 302 6.77 17.47 -16.61
C VAL A 302 7.09 16.50 -15.47
N GLY A 303 7.85 15.44 -15.76
CA GLY A 303 8.25 14.46 -14.76
C GLY A 303 7.24 13.34 -14.54
N LYS A 304 7.55 12.42 -13.63
CA LYS A 304 6.70 11.28 -13.30
C LYS A 304 5.52 11.68 -12.41
N ASP A 305 5.77 12.41 -11.34
CA ASP A 305 4.81 12.77 -10.30
C ASP A 305 4.82 14.30 -10.07
N PHE A 306 3.93 14.82 -9.20
CA PHE A 306 3.87 16.27 -8.96
C PHE A 306 5.09 16.80 -8.20
N ASN A 307 5.84 15.93 -7.51
CA ASN A 307 7.09 16.35 -6.91
C ASN A 307 8.21 16.48 -7.95
N ASP A 308 8.31 15.58 -8.92
CA ASP A 308 9.18 15.74 -10.09
C ASP A 308 8.90 17.08 -10.78
N PHE A 309 7.62 17.39 -11.00
CA PHE A 309 7.18 18.64 -11.61
C PHE A 309 7.62 19.86 -10.78
N LEU A 310 7.32 19.88 -9.47
CA LEU A 310 7.68 21.00 -8.61
C LEU A 310 9.19 21.24 -8.59
N MET A 311 9.98 20.17 -8.47
CA MET A 311 11.44 20.27 -8.49
C MET A 311 11.95 20.87 -9.81
N SER A 312 11.36 20.46 -10.93
CA SER A 312 11.66 21.04 -12.25
C SER A 312 11.23 22.52 -12.34
N TYR A 313 10.05 22.86 -11.83
CA TYR A 313 9.50 24.22 -11.83
C TYR A 313 10.37 25.18 -11.01
N LEU A 314 10.88 24.74 -9.86
CA LEU A 314 11.78 25.51 -8.99
C LEU A 314 13.24 25.52 -9.47
N GLY A 315 13.58 24.79 -10.54
CA GLY A 315 14.97 24.66 -11.01
C GLY A 315 15.89 23.88 -10.05
N ILE A 316 15.32 23.05 -9.16
CA ILE A 316 16.08 22.26 -8.19
C ILE A 316 16.51 20.95 -8.86
N ALA A 317 17.80 20.84 -9.19
CA ALA A 317 18.35 19.62 -9.76
C ALA A 317 18.29 18.48 -8.74
N ARG A 318 17.70 17.34 -9.11
CA ARG A 318 17.82 16.11 -8.32
C ARG A 318 19.27 15.68 -8.24
N GLN A 319 19.80 15.52 -7.02
CA GLN A 319 20.93 14.64 -6.82
C GLN A 319 20.45 13.23 -7.21
N LYS A 320 20.88 12.74 -8.38
CA LYS A 320 20.55 11.37 -8.81
C LYS A 320 21.11 10.39 -7.78
N PRO A 321 20.30 9.56 -7.11
CA PRO A 321 20.82 8.39 -6.45
C PRO A 321 21.45 7.51 -7.53
N SER A 322 22.70 7.11 -7.31
CA SER A 322 23.41 6.21 -8.22
C SER A 322 22.62 4.92 -8.41
N ARG A 323 22.12 4.69 -9.64
CA ARG A 323 21.71 3.40 -10.20
C ARG A 323 20.69 2.59 -9.38
N GLU A 324 19.40 2.82 -9.63
CA GLU A 324 18.46 1.69 -9.62
C GLU A 324 18.72 0.87 -10.89
N ARG A 325 19.26 -0.34 -10.72
CA ARG A 325 19.28 -1.35 -11.77
C ARG A 325 17.84 -1.62 -12.17
N GLY A 326 17.53 -1.39 -13.45
CA GLY A 326 16.27 -1.86 -14.01
C GLY A 326 16.19 -3.37 -13.84
N ASP A 327 15.20 -3.83 -13.10
CA ASP A 327 14.83 -5.24 -13.08
C ASP A 327 14.22 -5.56 -14.45
N ALA A 328 15.11 -5.97 -15.35
CA ALA A 328 14.77 -6.92 -16.39
C ALA A 328 14.75 -8.31 -15.75
N ARG A 329 13.56 -8.86 -15.54
CA ARG A 329 13.24 -10.29 -15.70
C ARG A 329 11.74 -10.53 -15.62
#